data_AF-A0A380BXU6-F1
#
_entry.id   AF-A0A380BXU6-F1
#
_cell.length_a   1.000
_cell.length_b   1.000
_cell.length_c   1.000
_cell.angle_alpha   90.00
_cell.angle_beta   90.00
_cell.angle_gamma   90.00
#
_symmetry.space_group_name_H-M   'P 1'
#
loop_
_entity.id
_entity.type
_entity.pdbx_description
1 polymer ?
#
loop_
_entity_poly.entity_id
_entity_poly.type
_entity_poly.pdbx_seq_one_letter_code
_entity_poly.pdbx_strand_id
1 'polypeptide(L)'
;MKIANPLVFAACALFPMSVLAANTPPKHYGFNDSETVPIELSSVDINRLVVEGDKITSIDCPEGFCVVTGTKSDKSGAARVNLNLAMPFTAYVSTEKGRHFGLFISPKAIPAVTSIFTAEHYREEQPSVFDKKTPYPTMMTEFTAQMIRYLATGKPIDGYRVHVVNDDLEHTTLDSEPRGTETSIDDAMFTRLNEQMPKPAELTTEPAFVFTGKHFNGIIYRVTNHAALPVTLTTAQFYSPTTRAAALSTYELAPQQTGHLFVVSGGESMQ
;
A
#
# COMPACT_ATOMS: atom_id res chain seq x y z
N MET A 1 -2.91 -48.87 -71.14
CA MET A 1 -3.87 -48.65 -70.03
C MET A 1 -3.11 -48.86 -68.73
N LYS A 2 -2.59 -47.83 -68.04
CA LYS A 2 -3.25 -47.01 -66.98
C LYS A 2 -4.06 -47.91 -66.03
N ILE A 3 -3.76 -48.01 -64.74
CA ILE A 3 -3.95 -46.96 -63.72
C ILE A 3 -2.88 -47.04 -62.62
N ALA A 4 -2.37 -45.88 -62.21
CA ALA A 4 -1.43 -45.67 -61.12
C ALA A 4 -2.17 -45.48 -59.77
N ASN A 5 -1.60 -46.00 -58.68
CA ASN A 5 -2.09 -45.80 -57.31
C ASN A 5 -1.30 -44.64 -56.66
N PRO A 6 -1.94 -43.55 -56.21
CA PRO A 6 -1.23 -42.46 -55.57
C PRO A 6 -1.08 -42.69 -54.06
N LEU A 7 0.14 -42.46 -53.59
CA LEU A 7 0.53 -42.32 -52.20
C LEU A 7 -0.21 -41.11 -51.60
N VAL A 8 -1.02 -41.32 -50.57
CA VAL A 8 -1.69 -40.23 -49.83
C VAL A 8 -0.73 -39.72 -48.76
N PHE A 9 -0.14 -38.55 -48.98
CA PHE A 9 0.54 -37.76 -47.96
C PHE A 9 -0.51 -37.08 -47.07
N ALA A 10 -0.64 -37.52 -45.82
CA ALA A 10 -1.42 -36.82 -44.81
C ALA A 10 -0.61 -35.60 -44.33
N ALA A 11 -0.95 -34.41 -44.82
CA ALA A 11 -0.42 -33.15 -44.31
C ALA A 11 -1.07 -32.83 -42.96
N CYS A 12 -0.34 -33.02 -41.85
CA CYS A 12 -0.72 -32.46 -40.55
C CYS A 12 -0.64 -30.93 -40.63
N ALA A 13 -1.79 -30.28 -40.81
CA ALA A 13 -1.92 -28.85 -40.64
C ALA A 13 -1.72 -28.50 -39.16
N LEU A 14 -0.54 -28.01 -38.81
CA LEU A 14 -0.28 -27.33 -37.54
C LEU A 14 -1.04 -26.01 -37.55
N PHE A 15 -2.26 -26.01 -37.00
CA PHE A 15 -2.97 -24.78 -36.68
C PHE A 15 -2.17 -24.01 -35.63
N PRO A 16 -1.77 -22.74 -35.88
CA PRO A 16 -1.15 -21.93 -34.85
C PRO A 16 -2.20 -21.68 -33.76
N MET A 17 -1.95 -22.19 -32.54
CA MET A 17 -2.70 -21.75 -31.37
C MET A 17 -2.43 -20.26 -31.20
N SER A 18 -3.45 -19.45 -31.46
CA SER A 18 -3.41 -18.02 -31.18
C SER A 18 -3.46 -17.87 -29.67
N VAL A 19 -2.33 -17.52 -29.04
CA VAL A 19 -2.31 -17.08 -27.64
C VAL A 19 -3.08 -15.77 -27.58
N LEU A 20 -4.30 -15.79 -27.06
CA LEU A 20 -5.04 -14.59 -26.73
C LEU A 20 -4.38 -13.95 -25.52
N ALA A 21 -3.63 -12.86 -25.74
CA ALA A 21 -3.19 -12.00 -24.66
C ALA A 21 -4.46 -11.42 -23.98
N ALA A 22 -4.72 -11.84 -22.74
CA ALA A 22 -5.82 -11.30 -21.95
C ALA A 22 -5.42 -9.90 -21.48
N ASN A 23 -6.24 -8.88 -21.80
CA ASN A 23 -6.02 -7.53 -21.30
C ASN A 23 -6.15 -7.51 -19.78
N THR A 24 -5.22 -6.87 -19.07
CA THR A 24 -5.35 -6.65 -17.62
C THR A 24 -6.50 -5.66 -17.37
N PRO A 25 -7.60 -6.07 -16.72
CA PRO A 25 -8.72 -5.17 -16.45
C PRO A 25 -8.29 -4.08 -15.44
N PRO A 26 -8.92 -2.89 -15.49
CA PRO A 26 -8.69 -1.88 -14.47
C PRO A 26 -9.14 -2.37 -13.09
N LYS A 27 -8.40 -2.00 -12.04
CA LYS A 27 -8.81 -2.18 -10.66
C LYS A 27 -9.63 -0.96 -10.22
N HIS A 28 -10.76 -1.21 -9.56
CA HIS A 28 -11.65 -0.15 -9.07
C HIS A 28 -11.50 0.02 -7.57
N TYR A 29 -11.45 1.27 -7.13
CA TYR A 29 -11.34 1.64 -5.73
C TYR A 29 -12.33 2.76 -5.43
N GLY A 30 -13.04 2.64 -4.33
CA GLY A 30 -13.82 3.75 -3.79
C GLY A 30 -12.96 4.61 -2.86
N PHE A 31 -13.26 5.91 -2.79
CA PHE A 31 -12.60 6.82 -1.85
C PHE A 31 -13.51 7.95 -1.39
N ASN A 32 -13.39 8.29 -0.12
CA ASN A 32 -13.86 9.52 0.48
C ASN A 32 -12.71 10.53 0.54
N ASP A 33 -13.02 11.81 0.75
CA ASP A 33 -11.98 12.82 0.90
C ASP A 33 -11.15 12.52 2.16
N SER A 34 -9.88 12.88 2.17
CA SER A 34 -8.87 12.58 3.20
C SER A 34 -8.63 11.10 3.51
N GLU A 35 -9.36 10.14 2.91
CA GLU A 35 -9.15 8.68 3.07
C GLU A 35 -7.81 8.23 2.50
N THR A 36 -7.19 7.19 3.07
CA THR A 36 -6.04 6.52 2.45
C THR A 36 -6.48 5.19 1.86
N VAL A 37 -6.41 5.08 0.53
CA VAL A 37 -6.88 3.91 -0.21
C VAL A 37 -5.72 2.94 -0.43
N PRO A 38 -5.79 1.68 0.05
CA PRO A 38 -4.76 0.69 -0.24
C PRO A 38 -4.86 0.22 -1.68
N ILE A 39 -3.75 0.30 -2.40
CA ILE A 39 -3.64 -0.09 -3.79
C ILE A 39 -2.40 -0.92 -4.03
N GLU A 40 -2.50 -1.87 -4.95
CA GLU A 40 -1.36 -2.61 -5.46
C GLU A 40 -0.96 -2.04 -6.82
N LEU A 41 0.30 -1.66 -6.95
CA LEU A 41 0.86 -1.08 -8.17
C LEU A 41 2.03 -1.94 -8.66
N SER A 42 2.22 -1.97 -9.98
CA SER A 42 3.37 -2.60 -10.59
C SER A 42 4.67 -1.93 -10.14
N SER A 43 5.63 -2.73 -9.69
CA SER A 43 7.00 -2.31 -9.41
C SER A 43 7.94 -2.42 -10.62
N VAL A 44 7.46 -2.98 -11.73
CA VAL A 44 8.27 -3.25 -12.93
C VAL A 44 7.80 -2.47 -14.16
N ASP A 45 6.58 -1.92 -14.12
CA ASP A 45 5.96 -1.16 -15.20
C ASP A 45 5.30 0.14 -14.70
N ILE A 46 4.94 1.00 -15.66
CA ILE A 46 4.24 2.26 -15.43
C ILE A 46 2.77 1.99 -15.06
N ASN A 47 2.33 2.53 -13.94
CA ASN A 47 0.93 2.45 -13.51
C ASN A 47 0.14 3.66 -13.99
N ARG A 48 -1.16 3.47 -14.25
CA ARG A 48 -2.07 4.58 -14.61
C ARG A 48 -3.12 4.75 -13.52
N LEU A 49 -3.24 5.96 -12.98
CA LEU A 49 -4.22 6.32 -11.96
C LEU A 49 -5.23 7.30 -12.53
N VAL A 50 -6.52 7.06 -12.27
CA VAL A 50 -7.64 7.86 -12.81
C VAL A 50 -8.66 8.09 -11.72
N VAL A 51 -9.17 9.32 -11.61
CA VAL A 51 -10.36 9.61 -10.78
C VAL A 51 -11.56 9.74 -11.72
N GLU A 52 -12.61 8.96 -11.49
CA GLU A 52 -13.81 8.99 -12.33
C GLU A 52 -14.49 10.37 -12.26
N GLY A 53 -14.70 10.98 -13.42
CA GLY A 53 -15.34 12.29 -13.53
C GLY A 53 -14.54 13.47 -12.97
N ASP A 54 -13.24 13.29 -12.69
CA ASP A 54 -12.35 14.32 -12.15
C ASP A 54 -10.93 14.18 -12.76
N LYS A 55 -10.04 15.13 -12.46
CA LYS A 55 -8.65 15.10 -12.95
C LYS A 55 -7.67 15.17 -11.80
N ILE A 56 -6.66 14.31 -11.84
CA ILE A 56 -5.55 14.36 -10.89
C ILE A 56 -4.62 15.52 -11.26
N THR A 57 -4.46 16.47 -10.35
CA THR A 57 -3.62 17.66 -10.54
C THR A 57 -2.22 17.46 -9.97
N SER A 58 -2.10 16.76 -8.84
CA SER A 58 -0.82 16.37 -8.25
C SER A 58 -0.89 15.02 -7.54
N ILE A 59 0.26 14.36 -7.47
CA ILE A 59 0.50 13.27 -6.54
C ILE A 59 1.80 13.57 -5.80
N ASP A 60 1.73 13.71 -4.49
CA ASP A 60 2.87 13.98 -3.62
C ASP A 60 3.40 12.64 -3.10
N CYS A 61 4.46 12.16 -3.75
CA CYS A 61 5.23 11.00 -3.30
C CYS A 61 6.44 11.44 -2.46
N PRO A 62 6.84 10.66 -1.45
CA PRO A 62 8.10 10.87 -0.77
C PRO A 62 9.28 10.85 -1.76
N GLU A 63 10.31 11.63 -1.46
CA GLU A 63 11.44 11.84 -2.37
C GLU A 63 12.14 10.52 -2.72
N GLY A 64 12.25 10.23 -4.01
CA GLY A 64 12.89 9.01 -4.51
C GLY A 64 12.00 7.76 -4.52
N PHE A 65 10.76 7.81 -4.00
CA PHE A 65 9.88 6.63 -3.92
C PHE A 65 9.13 6.37 -5.21
N CYS A 66 8.69 7.44 -5.87
CA CYS A 66 7.92 7.33 -7.09
C CYS A 66 8.20 8.52 -8.02
N VAL A 67 8.02 8.30 -9.31
CA VAL A 67 8.03 9.36 -10.33
C VAL A 67 6.63 9.50 -10.89
N VAL A 68 6.06 10.70 -10.75
CA VAL A 68 4.72 11.04 -11.22
C VAL A 68 4.83 11.87 -12.50
N THR A 69 4.15 11.43 -13.55
CA THR A 69 4.06 12.14 -14.83
C THR A 69 2.62 12.21 -15.32
N GLY A 70 2.36 13.03 -16.34
CA GLY A 70 1.05 13.08 -17.01
C GLY A 70 0.00 13.98 -16.36
N THR A 71 0.11 14.34 -15.07
CA THR A 71 -0.94 15.14 -14.37
C THR A 71 -1.25 16.50 -15.02
N LYS A 72 -0.27 17.12 -15.69
CA LYS A 72 -0.45 18.41 -16.39
C LYS A 72 -0.66 18.28 -17.91
N SER A 73 -0.31 17.13 -18.50
CA SER A 73 -0.26 16.95 -19.96
C SER A 73 -1.29 15.94 -20.50
N ASP A 74 -1.86 15.11 -19.64
CA ASP A 74 -2.86 14.12 -20.01
C ASP A 74 -4.27 14.76 -20.04
N LYS A 75 -4.85 14.85 -21.24
CA LYS A 75 -6.20 15.39 -21.45
C LYS A 75 -7.29 14.58 -20.75
N SER A 76 -7.03 13.31 -20.41
CA SER A 76 -7.96 12.44 -19.69
C SER A 76 -7.97 12.67 -18.17
N GLY A 77 -7.04 13.47 -17.64
CA GLY A 77 -6.93 13.71 -16.19
C GLY A 77 -6.23 12.60 -15.41
N ALA A 78 -5.58 11.66 -16.11
CA ALA A 78 -4.86 10.55 -15.50
C ALA A 78 -3.44 10.93 -15.06
N ALA A 79 -2.98 10.30 -13.99
CA ALA A 79 -1.58 10.32 -13.57
C ALA A 79 -0.88 9.02 -13.97
N ARG A 80 0.40 9.09 -14.33
CA ARG A 80 1.27 7.95 -14.56
C ARG A 80 2.30 7.87 -13.45
N VAL A 81 2.44 6.70 -12.84
CA VAL A 81 3.27 6.50 -11.66
C VAL A 81 4.23 5.35 -11.88
N ASN A 82 5.53 5.64 -11.81
CA ASN A 82 6.60 4.65 -11.73
C ASN A 82 7.06 4.53 -10.28
N LEU A 83 7.26 3.30 -9.83
CA LEU A 83 7.79 3.02 -8.49
C LEU A 83 9.29 2.82 -8.58
N ASN A 84 10.04 3.46 -7.68
CA ASN A 84 11.49 3.32 -7.59
C ASN A 84 11.90 2.49 -6.37
N LEU A 85 10.95 2.12 -5.52
CA LEU A 85 11.16 1.32 -4.31
C LEU A 85 10.18 0.15 -4.28
N ALA A 86 10.68 -0.99 -3.79
CA ALA A 86 9.91 -2.23 -3.64
C ALA A 86 9.18 -2.33 -2.27
N MET A 87 9.29 -1.30 -1.43
CA MET A 87 8.67 -1.27 -0.10
C MET A 87 7.36 -0.46 -0.14
N PRO A 88 6.32 -0.84 0.62
CA PRO A 88 5.09 -0.06 0.70
C PRO A 88 5.29 1.36 1.24
N PHE A 89 4.54 2.33 0.72
CA PHE A 89 4.62 3.73 1.13
C PHE A 89 3.31 4.48 0.90
N THR A 90 3.20 5.70 1.42
CA THR A 90 2.01 6.55 1.25
C THR A 90 2.32 7.72 0.30
N ALA A 91 1.41 7.97 -0.64
CA ALA A 91 1.41 9.14 -1.52
C ALA A 91 0.08 9.88 -1.41
N TYR A 92 0.05 11.18 -1.65
CA TYR A 92 -1.18 11.99 -1.55
C TYR A 92 -1.63 12.50 -2.91
N VAL A 93 -2.90 12.32 -3.23
CA VAL A 93 -3.52 12.72 -4.49
C VAL A 93 -4.35 13.98 -4.27
N SER A 94 -4.20 14.95 -5.16
CA SER A 94 -5.08 16.12 -5.26
C SER A 94 -5.73 16.17 -6.63
N THR A 95 -6.96 16.69 -6.69
CA THR A 95 -7.78 16.73 -7.91
C THR A 95 -8.24 18.13 -8.28
N GLU A 96 -8.77 18.30 -9.50
CA GLU A 96 -9.29 19.57 -10.01
C GLU A 96 -10.57 20.01 -9.29
N LYS A 97 -11.43 19.06 -8.88
CA LYS A 97 -12.64 19.37 -8.06
C LYS A 97 -12.35 19.57 -6.57
N GLY A 98 -11.08 19.67 -6.17
CA GLY A 98 -10.69 19.97 -4.78
C GLY A 98 -10.73 18.76 -3.84
N ARG A 99 -10.81 17.54 -4.37
CA ARG A 99 -10.73 16.31 -3.57
C ARG A 99 -9.28 15.97 -3.28
N HIS A 100 -9.03 15.55 -2.06
CA HIS A 100 -7.71 15.13 -1.57
C HIS A 100 -7.83 13.76 -0.92
N PHE A 101 -6.95 12.82 -1.21
CA PHE A 101 -6.97 11.49 -0.58
C PHE A 101 -5.57 10.87 -0.62
N GLY A 102 -5.26 9.99 0.32
CA GLY A 102 -4.03 9.21 0.34
C GLY A 102 -4.14 7.94 -0.49
N LEU A 103 -3.00 7.46 -0.94
CA LEU A 103 -2.81 6.13 -1.51
C LEU A 103 -1.81 5.40 -0.65
N PHE A 104 -2.22 4.25 -0.13
CA PHE A 104 -1.31 3.32 0.50
C PHE A 104 -0.83 2.33 -0.57
N ILE A 105 0.36 2.57 -1.11
CA ILE A 105 0.89 1.88 -2.29
C ILE A 105 1.70 0.67 -1.86
N SER A 106 1.29 -0.51 -2.30
CA SER A 106 2.04 -1.77 -2.17
C SER A 106 2.63 -2.17 -3.53
N PRO A 107 3.95 -2.05 -3.74
CA PRO A 107 4.61 -2.48 -4.96
C PRO A 107 4.50 -4.01 -5.14
N LYS A 108 4.17 -4.46 -6.36
CA LYS A 108 4.13 -5.89 -6.74
C LYS A 108 4.82 -6.08 -8.09
N ALA A 109 5.56 -7.18 -8.26
CA ALA A 109 6.17 -7.57 -9.54
C ALA A 109 5.12 -8.16 -10.50
N ILE A 110 4.16 -7.32 -10.89
CA ILE A 110 3.03 -7.63 -11.79
C ILE A 110 3.07 -6.69 -13.00
N PRO A 111 2.40 -7.02 -14.11
CA PRO A 111 2.25 -6.09 -15.24
C PRO A 111 1.57 -4.77 -14.84
N ALA A 112 1.72 -3.75 -15.67
CA ALA A 112 1.07 -2.44 -15.50
C ALA A 112 -0.41 -2.54 -15.08
N VAL A 113 -0.78 -1.78 -14.04
CA VAL A 113 -2.15 -1.71 -13.52
C VAL A 113 -2.75 -0.33 -13.82
N THR A 114 -4.00 -0.32 -14.31
CA THR A 114 -4.83 0.89 -14.30
C THR A 114 -5.73 0.87 -13.07
N SER A 115 -5.63 1.89 -12.21
CA SER A 115 -6.48 2.06 -11.03
C SER A 115 -7.49 3.18 -11.26
N ILE A 116 -8.78 2.89 -11.09
CA ILE A 116 -9.88 3.83 -11.25
C ILE A 116 -10.48 4.11 -9.86
N PHE A 117 -10.44 5.37 -9.44
CA PHE A 117 -10.93 5.85 -8.16
C PHE A 117 -12.30 6.50 -8.33
N THR A 118 -13.28 6.02 -7.57
CA THR A 118 -14.66 6.52 -7.60
C THR A 118 -14.98 7.20 -6.28
N ALA A 119 -15.58 8.39 -6.34
CA ALA A 119 -16.07 9.08 -5.16
C ALA A 119 -17.12 8.23 -4.43
N GLU A 120 -16.84 7.83 -3.20
CA GLU A 120 -17.88 7.31 -2.31
C GLU A 120 -18.47 8.47 -1.52
N HIS A 121 -19.81 8.52 -1.37
CA HIS A 121 -20.51 9.47 -0.50
C HIS A 121 -20.71 8.90 0.92
N TYR A 122 -19.90 7.92 1.32
CA TYR A 122 -20.14 7.11 2.51
C TYR A 122 -19.97 7.91 3.82
N ARG A 123 -19.20 9.01 3.76
CA ARG A 123 -18.87 9.86 4.91
C ARG A 123 -20.05 10.65 5.50
N GLU A 124 -21.05 10.98 4.71
CA GLU A 124 -22.12 11.88 5.16
C GLU A 124 -23.21 11.15 5.97
N GLU A 125 -23.38 9.84 5.81
CA GLU A 125 -24.60 9.15 6.29
C GLU A 125 -24.39 8.20 7.48
N GLN A 126 -23.17 7.78 7.83
CA GLN A 126 -22.97 6.79 8.90
C GLN A 126 -22.62 7.41 10.26
N PRO A 127 -23.38 7.10 11.33
CA PRO A 127 -23.06 7.55 12.67
C PRO A 127 -21.74 6.92 13.15
N SER A 128 -20.82 7.75 13.61
CA SER A 128 -19.52 7.38 14.14
C SER A 128 -19.50 7.53 15.66
N VAL A 129 -18.72 6.68 16.35
CA VAL A 129 -18.46 6.84 17.79
C VAL A 129 -17.82 8.19 18.14
N PHE A 130 -17.25 8.88 17.15
CA PHE A 130 -16.64 10.20 17.26
C PHE A 130 -17.55 11.35 16.82
N ASP A 131 -18.85 11.13 16.54
CA ASP A 131 -19.82 12.21 16.28
C ASP A 131 -20.19 13.06 17.52
N LYS A 132 -19.33 13.05 18.55
CA LYS A 132 -19.53 13.76 19.82
C LYS A 132 -18.78 15.10 19.78
N LYS A 133 -19.28 16.11 20.51
CA LYS A 133 -18.62 17.43 20.69
C LYS A 133 -17.41 17.33 21.64
N THR A 134 -16.51 16.40 21.37
CA THR A 134 -15.33 16.12 22.19
C THR A 134 -14.13 16.91 21.62
N PRO A 135 -13.21 17.43 22.46
CA PRO A 135 -12.00 18.06 21.97
C PRO A 135 -11.21 17.16 21.02
N TYR A 136 -10.72 17.74 19.93
CA TYR A 136 -10.02 17.02 18.86
C TYR A 136 -8.87 16.10 19.34
N PRO A 137 -7.97 16.53 20.26
CA PRO A 137 -6.90 15.64 20.77
C PRO A 137 -7.43 14.39 21.51
N THR A 138 -8.56 14.53 22.20
CA THR A 138 -9.21 13.42 22.90
C THR A 138 -9.75 12.40 21.90
N MET A 139 -10.39 12.84 20.81
CA MET A 139 -10.89 11.93 19.79
C MET A 139 -9.77 11.14 19.10
N MET A 140 -8.62 11.77 18.86
CA MET A 140 -7.46 11.08 18.30
C MET A 140 -6.87 10.02 19.25
N THR A 141 -6.84 10.34 20.55
CA THR A 141 -6.38 9.41 21.58
C THR A 141 -7.32 8.21 21.70
N GLU A 142 -8.63 8.47 21.68
CA GLU A 142 -9.65 7.42 21.67
C GLU A 142 -9.55 6.55 20.41
N PHE A 143 -9.37 7.16 19.24
CA PHE A 143 -9.19 6.41 18.00
C PHE A 143 -7.93 5.53 18.02
N THR A 144 -6.82 6.06 18.54
CA THR A 144 -5.60 5.28 18.74
C THR A 144 -5.84 4.09 19.67
N ALA A 145 -6.55 4.29 20.78
CA ALA A 145 -6.91 3.21 21.69
C ALA A 145 -7.81 2.15 21.02
N GLN A 146 -8.71 2.55 20.13
CA GLN A 146 -9.56 1.63 19.38
C GLN A 146 -8.76 0.80 18.37
N MET A 147 -7.76 1.38 17.71
CA MET A 147 -6.83 0.61 16.85
C MET A 147 -6.01 -0.41 17.66
N ILE A 148 -5.51 -0.03 18.84
CA ILE A 148 -4.81 -0.95 19.74
C ILE A 148 -5.74 -2.12 20.15
N ARG A 149 -7.00 -1.82 20.49
CA ARG A 149 -8.00 -2.84 20.82
C ARG A 149 -8.33 -3.73 19.62
N TYR A 150 -8.47 -3.17 18.42
CA TYR A 150 -8.67 -3.94 17.21
C TYR A 150 -7.54 -4.94 17.01
N LEU A 151 -6.29 -4.50 17.12
CA LEU A 151 -5.12 -5.38 17.00
C LEU A 151 -5.15 -6.51 18.04
N ALA A 152 -5.56 -6.21 19.27
CA ALA A 152 -5.60 -7.21 20.35
C ALA A 152 -6.79 -8.17 20.28
N THR A 153 -7.92 -7.77 19.67
CA THR A 153 -9.20 -8.49 19.80
C THR A 153 -9.92 -8.80 18.49
N GLY A 154 -9.48 -8.21 17.38
CA GLY A 154 -10.18 -8.22 16.09
C GLY A 154 -11.52 -7.47 16.07
N LYS A 155 -11.93 -6.84 17.18
CA LYS A 155 -13.24 -6.17 17.26
C LYS A 155 -13.27 -4.94 16.36
N PRO A 156 -14.22 -4.84 15.40
CA PRO A 156 -14.31 -3.70 14.50
C PRO A 156 -14.59 -2.39 15.23
N ILE A 157 -14.17 -1.29 14.63
CA ILE A 157 -14.41 0.07 15.13
C ILE A 157 -15.70 0.58 14.47
N ASP A 158 -16.72 0.89 15.27
CA ASP A 158 -18.01 1.37 14.76
C ASP A 158 -17.84 2.64 13.89
N GLY A 159 -18.41 2.61 12.68
CA GLY A 159 -18.31 3.70 11.70
C GLY A 159 -16.97 3.74 10.95
N TYR A 160 -16.15 2.68 11.03
CA TYR A 160 -14.92 2.53 10.28
C TYR A 160 -14.91 1.25 9.44
N ARG A 161 -14.37 1.36 8.24
CA ARG A 161 -13.98 0.23 7.40
C ARG A 161 -12.54 -0.15 7.68
N VAL A 162 -12.26 -1.45 7.72
CA VAL A 162 -10.89 -1.95 7.86
C VAL A 162 -10.48 -2.65 6.57
N HIS A 163 -9.37 -2.22 6.01
CA HIS A 163 -8.70 -2.87 4.92
C HIS A 163 -7.47 -3.59 5.46
N VAL A 164 -7.42 -4.90 5.25
CA VAL A 164 -6.28 -5.72 5.62
C VAL A 164 -5.28 -5.71 4.46
N VAL A 165 -4.04 -5.30 4.72
CA VAL A 165 -3.01 -5.12 3.68
C VAL A 165 -2.05 -6.31 3.64
N ASN A 166 -1.69 -6.86 4.79
CA ASN A 166 -0.90 -8.08 4.93
C ASN A 166 -1.32 -8.78 6.22
N ASP A 167 -1.90 -9.99 6.09
CA ASP A 167 -2.46 -10.76 7.21
C ASP A 167 -1.63 -12.01 7.51
N ASP A 168 -0.33 -11.86 7.73
CA ASP A 168 0.46 -12.96 8.29
C ASP A 168 0.11 -13.24 9.77
N LEU A 169 -1.06 -12.77 10.26
CA LEU A 169 -1.57 -13.04 11.60
C LEU A 169 -2.41 -14.31 11.67
N GLU A 170 -2.59 -15.05 10.56
CA GLU A 170 -3.11 -16.41 10.62
C GLU A 170 -2.02 -17.43 10.97
N HIS A 171 -2.25 -18.09 12.13
CA HIS A 171 -1.62 -19.32 12.62
C HIS A 171 -0.20 -19.25 13.20
N THR A 172 -0.14 -18.86 14.48
CA THR A 172 0.74 -19.59 15.42
C THR A 172 0.18 -21.00 15.62
N THR A 173 0.59 -21.94 14.79
CA THR A 173 0.63 -23.36 15.16
C THR A 173 2.07 -23.81 15.06
N LEU A 174 2.58 -24.33 16.18
CA LEU A 174 3.77 -25.16 16.22
C LEU A 174 3.68 -26.17 15.07
N ASP A 175 4.69 -26.20 14.20
CA ASP A 175 5.57 -27.35 14.07
C ASP A 175 6.77 -27.01 13.20
N SER A 176 7.95 -27.33 13.72
CA SER A 176 9.28 -27.19 13.16
C SER A 176 9.55 -28.17 12.01
N GLU A 177 10.26 -27.72 10.95
CA GLU A 177 11.59 -28.23 10.56
C GLU A 177 12.17 -27.54 9.30
N PRO A 178 13.52 -27.55 9.10
CA PRO A 178 14.24 -26.59 8.27
C PRO A 178 14.62 -27.12 6.86
N ARG A 179 14.86 -26.19 5.93
CA ARG A 179 15.56 -26.39 4.65
C ARG A 179 15.95 -25.00 4.14
N GLY A 180 17.15 -24.66 3.72
CA GLY A 180 18.44 -25.32 3.55
C GLY A 180 19.38 -24.22 3.04
N THR A 181 20.64 -24.27 3.44
CA THR A 181 21.74 -23.40 3.00
C THR A 181 21.89 -23.37 1.48
N GLU A 182 21.99 -22.17 0.90
CA GLU A 182 22.77 -21.95 -0.32
C GLU A 182 23.35 -20.52 -0.34
N THR A 183 24.65 -20.45 -0.10
CA THR A 183 25.53 -19.29 -0.28
C THR A 183 25.89 -19.16 -1.77
N SER A 184 25.78 -17.98 -2.36
CA SER A 184 26.48 -17.66 -3.61
C SER A 184 26.71 -16.15 -3.76
N ILE A 185 27.94 -15.74 -3.43
CA ILE A 185 28.79 -14.81 -4.21
C ILE A 185 28.05 -13.65 -4.90
N ASP A 186 27.69 -12.59 -4.17
CA ASP A 186 27.50 -11.23 -4.72
C ASP A 186 27.70 -10.10 -3.66
N ASP A 187 28.04 -10.46 -2.42
CA ASP A 187 28.03 -9.56 -1.25
C ASP A 187 29.12 -8.47 -1.24
N ALA A 188 30.18 -8.61 -2.05
CA ALA A 188 31.36 -7.74 -1.97
C ALA A 188 31.24 -6.45 -2.80
N MET A 189 30.24 -6.31 -3.67
CA MET A 189 30.08 -5.12 -4.53
C MET A 189 29.02 -4.14 -4.01
N PHE A 190 28.03 -4.59 -3.23
CA PHE A 190 26.98 -3.75 -2.65
C PHE A 190 27.43 -2.88 -1.47
N THR A 191 28.56 -3.17 -0.84
CA THR A 191 29.01 -2.49 0.39
C THR A 191 29.62 -1.10 0.15
N ARG A 192 29.83 -0.66 -1.10
CA ARG A 192 30.56 0.60 -1.39
C ARG A 192 29.71 1.82 -1.74
N LEU A 193 28.38 1.71 -1.76
CA LEU A 193 27.51 2.79 -2.26
C LEU A 193 26.54 3.40 -1.23
N ASN A 194 26.61 3.02 0.05
CA ASN A 194 25.57 3.41 1.02
C ASN A 194 26.09 4.16 2.26
N GLU A 195 26.92 5.18 2.05
CA GLU A 195 27.23 6.17 3.08
C GLU A 195 26.56 7.51 2.76
N GLN A 196 25.28 7.69 3.14
CA GLN A 196 24.75 9.03 3.43
C GLN A 196 23.46 8.96 4.30
N MET A 197 23.62 9.28 5.60
CA MET A 197 22.63 9.62 6.64
C MET A 197 21.85 8.48 7.37
N PRO A 198 21.63 8.57 8.70
CA PRO A 198 21.30 7.43 9.54
C PRO A 198 19.78 7.23 9.66
N LYS A 199 19.19 6.48 8.73
CA LYS A 199 18.12 5.55 9.09
C LYS A 199 18.83 4.27 9.55
N PRO A 200 18.53 3.64 10.69
CA PRO A 200 18.99 2.28 10.91
C PRO A 200 18.43 1.48 9.73
N ALA A 201 19.29 1.07 8.80
CA ALA A 201 18.92 0.38 7.56
C ALA A 201 18.14 -0.93 7.79
N GLU A 202 18.00 -1.27 9.07
CA GLU A 202 17.55 -2.53 9.59
C GLU A 202 16.13 -2.45 10.19
N LEU A 203 15.47 -1.28 10.25
CA LEU A 203 14.03 -1.22 10.58
C LEU A 203 13.17 -1.33 9.32
N THR A 204 12.29 -2.34 9.28
CA THR A 204 11.22 -2.43 8.28
C THR A 204 9.90 -1.98 8.87
N THR A 205 9.09 -1.30 8.08
CA THR A 205 7.75 -0.83 8.46
C THR A 205 6.76 -1.29 7.42
N GLU A 206 5.94 -2.26 7.77
CA GLU A 206 5.00 -2.89 6.87
C GLU A 206 3.56 -2.62 7.31
N PRO A 207 2.67 -2.18 6.43
CA PRO A 207 1.25 -2.00 6.73
C PRO A 207 0.59 -3.34 7.08
N ALA A 208 -0.16 -3.38 8.18
CA ALA A 208 -1.01 -4.53 8.51
C ALA A 208 -2.49 -4.18 8.24
N PHE A 209 -2.94 -3.05 8.79
CA PHE A 209 -4.35 -2.63 8.74
C PHE A 209 -4.49 -1.15 8.40
N VAL A 210 -5.48 -0.83 7.57
CA VAL A 210 -5.87 0.54 7.24
C VAL A 210 -7.33 0.75 7.64
N PHE A 211 -7.58 1.76 8.45
CA PHE A 211 -8.89 2.14 8.97
C PHE A 211 -9.35 3.41 8.27
N THR A 212 -10.49 3.32 7.60
CA THR A 212 -11.17 4.46 7.00
C THR A 212 -12.40 4.81 7.81
N GLY A 213 -12.54 6.07 8.24
CA GLY A 213 -13.76 6.55 8.87
C GLY A 213 -14.03 8.04 8.61
N LYS A 214 -15.10 8.53 9.22
CA LYS A 214 -15.57 9.92 9.04
C LYS A 214 -14.58 10.95 9.57
N HIS A 215 -14.11 10.79 10.80
CA HIS A 215 -13.31 11.80 11.50
C HIS A 215 -11.80 11.62 11.35
N PHE A 216 -11.34 10.38 11.21
CA PHE A 216 -9.93 10.05 11.12
C PHE A 216 -9.70 8.91 10.15
N ASN A 217 -8.47 8.78 9.68
CA ASN A 217 -7.97 7.56 9.10
C ASN A 217 -6.83 7.03 9.97
N GLY A 218 -6.67 5.71 9.99
CA GLY A 218 -5.72 5.03 10.85
C GLY A 218 -4.93 3.99 10.07
N ILE A 219 -3.64 3.83 10.37
CA ILE A 219 -2.84 2.74 9.84
C ILE A 219 -2.10 2.08 11.00
N ILE A 220 -2.15 0.75 11.06
CA ILE A 220 -1.29 -0.05 11.92
C ILE A 220 -0.16 -0.60 11.05
N TYR A 221 1.06 -0.23 11.40
CA TYR A 221 2.27 -0.80 10.81
C TYR A 221 2.88 -1.83 11.76
N ARG A 222 3.34 -2.93 11.18
CA ARG A 222 4.30 -3.86 11.75
C ARG A 222 5.70 -3.24 11.61
N VAL A 223 6.43 -3.13 12.71
CA VAL A 223 7.79 -2.58 12.74
C VAL A 223 8.74 -3.68 13.19
N THR A 224 9.63 -4.12 12.31
CA THR A 224 10.56 -5.22 12.62
C THR A 224 11.99 -4.72 12.64
N ASN A 225 12.71 -5.07 13.71
CA ASN A 225 14.12 -4.79 13.85
C ASN A 225 14.97 -5.92 13.26
N HIS A 226 15.63 -5.67 12.14
CA HIS A 226 16.59 -6.58 11.51
C HIS A 226 18.02 -6.37 11.98
N ALA A 227 18.24 -5.45 12.93
CA ALA A 227 19.56 -5.14 13.43
C ALA A 227 20.11 -6.28 14.28
N ALA A 228 21.44 -6.38 14.33
CA ALA A 228 22.11 -7.27 15.27
C ALA A 228 21.99 -6.80 16.73
N LEU A 229 21.55 -5.56 16.96
CA LEU A 229 21.44 -4.93 18.28
C LEU A 229 20.02 -4.41 18.56
N PRO A 230 19.64 -4.24 19.84
CA PRO A 230 18.38 -3.58 20.18
C PRO A 230 18.32 -2.15 19.63
N VAL A 231 17.15 -1.75 19.13
CA VAL A 231 16.89 -0.41 18.60
C VAL A 231 15.82 0.28 19.43
N THR A 232 16.15 1.49 19.91
CA THR A 232 15.17 2.37 20.56
C THR A 232 14.34 3.11 19.51
N LEU A 233 13.03 2.99 19.63
CA LEU A 233 12.06 3.62 18.76
C LEU A 233 11.60 4.96 19.34
N THR A 234 11.34 5.91 18.47
CA THR A 234 10.62 7.13 18.81
C THR A 234 9.52 7.38 17.80
N THR A 235 8.40 7.96 18.22
CA THR A 235 7.33 8.33 17.29
C THR A 235 7.82 9.30 16.22
N ALA A 236 8.80 10.17 16.56
CA ALA A 236 9.44 11.15 15.68
C ALA A 236 9.95 10.54 14.36
N GLN A 237 10.47 9.31 14.41
CA GLN A 237 11.00 8.58 13.25
C GLN A 237 9.94 8.26 12.19
N PHE A 238 8.66 8.35 12.54
CA PHE A 238 7.54 7.92 11.72
C PHE A 238 6.56 9.07 11.39
N TYR A 239 6.92 10.31 11.70
CA TYR A 239 6.08 11.45 11.33
C TYR A 239 6.16 11.77 9.84
N SER A 240 5.01 12.10 9.29
CA SER A 240 4.83 12.71 7.98
C SER A 240 4.01 14.01 8.14
N PRO A 241 3.98 14.92 7.15
CA PRO A 241 3.15 16.14 7.20
C PRO A 241 1.64 15.88 7.44
N THR A 242 1.19 14.67 7.14
CA THR A 242 -0.18 14.19 7.27
C THR A 242 -0.46 13.42 8.56
N THR A 243 0.60 13.03 9.28
CA THR A 243 0.48 12.40 10.60
C THR A 243 -0.05 13.43 11.58
N ARG A 244 -1.14 13.09 12.25
CA ARG A 244 -1.72 13.91 13.31
C ARG A 244 -1.34 13.35 14.68
N ALA A 245 -1.33 12.04 14.82
CA ALA A 245 -0.77 11.35 15.99
C ALA A 245 -0.08 10.06 15.58
N ALA A 246 0.86 9.63 16.42
CA ALA A 246 1.49 8.33 16.33
C ALA A 246 1.66 7.74 17.73
N ALA A 247 1.54 6.43 17.85
CA ALA A 247 1.82 5.68 19.06
C ALA A 247 2.58 4.40 18.74
N LEU A 248 3.39 3.92 19.69
CA LEU A 248 4.17 2.69 19.55
C LEU A 248 3.68 1.67 20.58
N SER A 249 3.66 0.39 20.19
CA SER A 249 3.38 -0.70 21.14
C SER A 249 4.53 -0.95 22.11
N THR A 250 5.76 -0.60 21.71
CA THR A 250 6.99 -0.67 22.50
C THR A 250 7.97 0.40 22.04
N TYR A 251 8.81 0.90 22.95
CA TYR A 251 9.87 1.86 22.65
C TYR A 251 11.22 1.22 22.37
N GLU A 252 11.32 -0.10 22.47
CA GLU A 252 12.54 -0.85 22.20
C GLU A 252 12.20 -2.15 21.48
N LEU A 253 12.98 -2.48 20.46
CA LEU A 253 12.91 -3.74 19.74
C LEU A 253 14.27 -4.44 19.81
N ALA A 254 14.30 -5.64 20.38
CA ALA A 254 15.44 -6.55 20.28
C ALA A 254 15.67 -6.99 18.82
N PRO A 255 16.83 -7.59 18.50
CA PRO A 255 17.08 -8.19 17.19
C PRO A 255 15.96 -9.15 16.77
N GLN A 256 15.50 -9.02 15.54
CA GLN A 256 14.39 -9.76 14.92
C GLN A 256 13.02 -9.56 15.59
N GLN A 257 12.92 -8.67 16.59
CA GLN A 257 11.66 -8.41 17.27
C GLN A 257 10.76 -7.51 16.42
N THR A 258 9.47 -7.81 16.49
CA THR A 258 8.41 -7.04 15.86
C THR A 258 7.60 -6.27 16.91
N GLY A 259 7.35 -5.00 16.63
CA GLY A 259 6.40 -4.14 17.34
C GLY A 259 5.36 -3.56 16.39
N HIS A 260 4.51 -2.68 16.91
CA HIS A 260 3.47 -2.03 16.13
C HIS A 260 3.54 -0.52 16.28
N LEU A 261 3.33 0.18 15.19
CA LEU A 261 3.18 1.62 15.11
C LEU A 261 1.75 1.93 14.67
N PHE A 262 1.06 2.73 15.47
CA PHE A 262 -0.29 3.22 15.21
C PHE A 262 -0.18 4.65 14.72
N VAL A 263 -0.63 4.92 13.49
CA VAL A 263 -0.59 6.26 12.88
C VAL A 263 -2.02 6.72 12.65
N VAL A 264 -2.33 7.92 13.13
CA VAL A 264 -3.58 8.63 12.84
C VAL A 264 -3.30 9.73 11.83
N SER A 265 -4.00 9.70 10.70
CA SER A 265 -4.03 10.77 9.71
C SER A 265 -5.43 11.39 9.65
N GLY A 266 -5.51 12.60 9.08
CA GLY A 266 -6.75 13.38 9.08
C GLY A 266 -7.94 12.66 8.42
N GLY A 267 -9.14 12.93 8.94
CA GLY A 267 -10.40 12.96 8.20
C GLY A 267 -10.95 14.38 8.29
N GLU A 268 -11.69 14.83 7.27
CA GLU A 268 -12.15 16.21 6.99
C GLU A 268 -11.46 17.34 7.77
N SER A 269 -10.84 18.26 7.04
CA SER A 269 -10.53 19.59 7.57
C SER A 269 -11.78 20.21 8.21
N MET A 270 -11.90 20.14 9.54
CA MET A 270 -12.73 21.09 10.25
C MET A 270 -12.15 22.47 9.92
N GLN A 271 -12.97 23.25 9.23
CA GLN A 271 -12.74 24.66 8.91
C GLN A 271 -12.33 25.46 10.15
#